data_AF-A0A536JTL9-F1
#
_entry.id   AF-A0A536JTL9-F1
#
_cell.length_a   1.000
_cell.length_b   1.000
_cell.length_c   1.000
_cell.angle_alpha   90.00
_cell.angle_beta   90.00
_cell.angle_gamma   90.00
#
_symmetry.space_group_name_H-M   'P 1'
#
loop_
_entity.id
_entity.type
_entity.pdbx_description
1 polymer ?
#
loop_
_entity_poly.entity_id
_entity_poly.type
_entity_poly.pdbx_seq_one_letter_code
_entity_poly.pdbx_strand_id
1 'polypeptide(L)'
;MKVSGTIPSEVDLWAPVPFDDLPLSLLQAAERSDWTTVRDELRAVMDGLTTDGVYGRALLQFVMSLPLPSDPVLARYRAAICIDHGDWDGLRRHLASNPIGAAELIGVRDSILAGTDNTEPPNTDAKHERFLFEVYEFVLQRAVRRYKRWAHRILAFYPDVVWKRRDIPPGRHFRLRRLQDGVWLAIAESHGGILAIAEACADEAQWLGDEGEPGRDVAHDLKTLIGYARGGPLDRDLRLRARISSPAGLSPLGSWETLFHVVPFYTYLPDDSLRWTARVGQQIANRLASPRAQLQARSWHVAAGLLEGLSADEAGLPGLLAESR
;
A
#
# COMPACT_ATOMS: atom_id res chain seq x y z
N MET A 1 26.59 -15.16 -6.62
CA MET A 1 26.21 -14.40 -5.41
C MET A 1 24.79 -14.83 -5.06
N LYS A 2 24.55 -15.49 -3.92
CA LYS A 2 23.22 -15.99 -3.59
C LYS A 2 22.43 -14.83 -2.99
N VAL A 3 21.35 -14.43 -3.65
CA VAL A 3 20.27 -13.69 -2.99
C VAL A 3 19.67 -14.66 -1.99
N SER A 4 19.96 -14.50 -0.69
CA SER A 4 19.21 -15.20 0.36
C SER A 4 17.92 -14.44 0.60
N GLY A 5 16.81 -15.11 0.29
CA GLY A 5 15.49 -14.51 0.21
C GLY A 5 14.73 -15.25 -0.87
N THR A 6 14.23 -16.43 -0.53
CA THR A 6 13.48 -17.28 -1.45
C THR A 6 12.35 -16.46 -2.04
N ILE A 7 12.34 -16.29 -3.37
CA ILE A 7 11.24 -15.63 -4.04
C ILE A 7 10.00 -16.50 -3.79
N PRO A 8 8.92 -15.94 -3.22
CA PRO A 8 7.74 -16.73 -2.92
C PRO A 8 7.18 -17.37 -4.19
N SER A 9 6.48 -18.50 -4.04
CA SER A 9 5.64 -19.05 -5.10
C SER A 9 4.50 -18.06 -5.45
N GLU A 10 3.60 -18.46 -6.35
CA GLU A 10 2.39 -17.68 -6.62
C GLU A 10 1.63 -17.37 -5.32
N VAL A 11 1.18 -16.12 -5.17
CA VAL A 11 0.49 -15.61 -3.97
C VAL A 11 -0.90 -15.14 -4.35
N ASP A 12 -1.94 -15.75 -3.78
CA ASP A 12 -3.31 -15.23 -3.87
C ASP A 12 -3.59 -14.33 -2.65
N LEU A 13 -3.58 -13.01 -2.86
CA LEU A 13 -3.79 -12.03 -1.80
C LEU A 13 -5.24 -11.95 -1.30
N TRP A 14 -6.17 -12.70 -1.91
CA TRP A 14 -7.56 -12.80 -1.47
C TRP A 14 -7.89 -14.17 -0.89
N ALA A 15 -6.92 -15.10 -0.88
CA ALA A 15 -7.12 -16.38 -0.23
C ALA A 15 -7.41 -16.16 1.27
N PRO A 16 -8.30 -16.96 1.88
CA PRO A 16 -8.53 -16.93 3.32
C PRO A 16 -7.22 -17.16 4.07
N VAL A 17 -6.96 -16.36 5.10
CA VAL A 17 -5.81 -16.52 6.01
C VAL A 17 -6.29 -16.84 7.43
N PRO A 18 -5.50 -17.59 8.22
CA PRO A 18 -5.84 -17.86 9.61
C PRO A 18 -5.82 -16.58 10.46
N PHE A 19 -6.57 -16.60 11.57
CA PHE A 19 -6.68 -15.49 12.52
C PHE A 19 -5.88 -15.73 13.81
N ASP A 20 -5.07 -16.79 13.85
CA ASP A 20 -4.39 -17.29 15.05
C ASP A 20 -3.44 -16.25 15.68
N ASP A 21 -2.88 -15.36 14.85
CA ASP A 21 -1.94 -14.31 15.27
C ASP A 21 -2.64 -13.00 15.67
N LEU A 22 -3.98 -12.93 15.63
CA LEU A 22 -4.72 -11.75 16.08
C LEU A 22 -4.73 -11.66 17.62
N PRO A 23 -4.88 -10.45 18.19
CA PRO A 23 -4.97 -10.29 19.64
C PRO A 23 -6.08 -11.16 20.23
N LEU A 24 -5.73 -11.99 21.23
CA LEU A 24 -6.69 -12.86 21.90
C LEU A 24 -7.88 -12.08 22.48
N SER A 25 -7.63 -10.87 23.00
CA SER A 25 -8.68 -9.98 23.50
C SER A 25 -9.69 -9.59 22.42
N LEU A 26 -9.23 -9.30 21.19
CA LEU A 26 -10.08 -9.00 20.05
C LEU A 26 -10.93 -10.21 19.65
N LEU A 27 -10.31 -11.40 19.55
CA LEU A 27 -11.01 -12.64 19.19
C LEU A 27 -12.11 -12.98 20.23
N GLN A 28 -11.76 -12.97 21.51
CA GLN A 28 -12.70 -13.26 22.61
C GLN A 28 -13.81 -12.19 22.74
N ALA A 29 -13.52 -10.93 22.43
CA ALA A 29 -14.54 -9.89 22.41
C ALA A 29 -15.55 -10.13 21.27
N ALA A 30 -15.07 -10.49 20.08
CA ALA A 30 -15.93 -10.80 18.95
C ALA A 30 -16.80 -12.05 19.19
N GLU A 31 -16.23 -13.12 19.77
CA GLU A 31 -16.98 -14.33 20.16
C GLU A 31 -18.14 -14.01 21.12
N ARG A 32 -17.92 -13.09 22.06
CA ARG A 32 -18.93 -12.64 23.03
C ARG A 32 -19.85 -11.54 22.49
N SER A 33 -19.66 -11.13 21.23
CA SER A 33 -20.37 -9.98 20.64
C SER A 33 -20.22 -8.68 21.45
N ASP A 34 -19.09 -8.51 22.15
CA ASP A 34 -18.75 -7.27 22.85
C ASP A 34 -18.18 -6.25 21.86
N TRP A 35 -19.09 -5.59 21.13
CA TRP A 35 -18.73 -4.68 20.06
C TRP A 35 -18.03 -3.40 20.52
N THR A 36 -18.18 -3.04 21.80
CA THR A 36 -17.44 -1.91 22.37
C THR A 36 -15.97 -2.27 22.48
N THR A 37 -15.66 -3.43 23.08
CA THR A 37 -14.29 -3.92 23.18
C THR A 37 -13.69 -4.20 21.81
N VAL A 38 -14.44 -4.81 20.88
CA VAL A 38 -13.97 -5.00 19.49
C VAL A 38 -13.56 -3.68 18.86
N ARG A 39 -14.39 -2.63 18.97
CA ARG A 39 -14.05 -1.31 18.41
C ARG A 39 -12.79 -0.73 19.05
N ASP A 40 -12.63 -0.84 20.36
CA ASP A 40 -11.49 -0.26 21.06
C ASP A 40 -10.18 -1.00 20.72
N GLU A 41 -10.23 -2.33 20.61
CA GLU A 41 -9.12 -3.17 20.12
C GLU A 41 -8.75 -2.84 18.67
N LEU A 42 -9.74 -2.70 17.79
CA LEU A 42 -9.48 -2.31 16.40
C LEU A 42 -8.85 -0.91 16.31
N ARG A 43 -9.25 0.05 17.16
CA ARG A 43 -8.62 1.38 17.22
C ARG A 43 -7.19 1.37 17.75
N ALA A 44 -6.72 0.28 18.37
CA ALA A 44 -5.32 0.14 18.74
C ALA A 44 -4.42 -0.19 17.54
N VAL A 45 -4.98 -0.72 16.45
CA VAL A 45 -4.24 -1.24 15.29
C VAL A 45 -4.70 -0.73 13.93
N MET A 46 -5.87 -0.11 13.85
CA MET A 46 -6.41 0.56 12.67
C MET A 46 -6.52 2.06 12.89
N ASP A 47 -6.38 2.79 11.81
CA ASP A 47 -6.65 4.22 11.71
C ASP A 47 -7.47 4.46 10.43
N GLY A 48 -8.34 5.47 10.39
CA GLY A 48 -9.07 5.88 9.20
C GLY A 48 -8.21 6.22 7.98
N LEU A 49 -6.88 6.28 8.12
CA LEU A 49 -5.90 6.43 7.05
C LEU A 49 -5.04 5.18 6.79
N THR A 50 -5.05 4.18 7.68
CA THR A 50 -4.26 2.95 7.54
C THR A 50 -4.98 1.80 8.22
N THR A 51 -5.50 0.89 7.40
CA THR A 51 -6.37 -0.21 7.80
C THR A 51 -5.60 -1.49 8.10
N ASP A 52 -4.54 -1.79 7.34
CA ASP A 52 -3.75 -3.02 7.47
C ASP A 52 -3.17 -3.23 8.88
N GLY A 53 -2.58 -2.18 9.46
CA GLY A 53 -1.85 -2.25 10.74
C GLY A 53 -0.78 -3.35 10.77
N VAL A 54 -0.40 -3.77 11.98
CA VAL A 54 0.64 -4.81 12.17
C VAL A 54 0.18 -6.21 11.75
N TYR A 55 -1.13 -6.45 11.72
CA TYR A 55 -1.74 -7.77 11.49
C TYR A 55 -2.21 -7.99 10.05
N GLY A 56 -2.15 -6.96 9.20
CA GLY A 56 -2.34 -7.08 7.76
C GLY A 56 -3.64 -7.77 7.36
N ARG A 57 -3.58 -8.63 6.32
CA ARG A 57 -4.76 -9.32 5.77
C ARG A 57 -5.55 -10.12 6.79
N ALA A 58 -4.90 -10.74 7.78
CA ALA A 58 -5.60 -11.47 8.83
C ALA A 58 -6.61 -10.57 9.57
N LEU A 59 -6.20 -9.34 9.91
CA LEU A 59 -7.09 -8.36 10.55
C LEU A 59 -8.22 -7.93 9.63
N LEU A 60 -7.92 -7.63 8.36
CA LEU A 60 -8.93 -7.14 7.41
C LEU A 60 -9.99 -8.20 7.13
N GLN A 61 -9.57 -9.45 6.86
CA GLN A 61 -10.47 -10.55 6.61
C GLN A 61 -11.30 -10.88 7.86
N PHE A 62 -10.71 -10.82 9.05
CA PHE A 62 -11.43 -10.95 10.31
C PHE A 62 -12.53 -9.89 10.44
N VAL A 63 -12.19 -8.60 10.30
CA VAL A 63 -13.16 -7.50 10.38
C VAL A 63 -14.31 -7.64 9.36
N MET A 64 -14.01 -8.12 8.16
CA MET A 64 -15.02 -8.36 7.11
C MET A 64 -15.91 -9.59 7.40
N SER A 65 -15.42 -10.57 8.15
CA SER A 65 -16.19 -11.78 8.50
C SER A 65 -17.20 -11.57 9.65
N LEU A 66 -16.98 -10.55 10.50
CA LEU A 66 -17.82 -10.32 11.67
C LEU A 66 -19.22 -9.83 11.32
N PRO A 67 -20.25 -10.06 12.16
CA PRO A 67 -21.55 -9.39 12.03
C PRO A 67 -21.59 -8.08 12.84
N LEU A 68 -20.66 -7.15 12.58
CA LEU A 68 -20.54 -5.92 13.38
C LEU A 68 -21.83 -5.08 13.36
N PRO A 69 -22.20 -4.44 14.48
CA PRO A 69 -23.36 -3.56 14.55
C PRO A 69 -23.15 -2.29 13.74
N SER A 70 -24.22 -1.51 13.58
CA SER A 70 -24.17 -0.16 12.99
C SER A 70 -23.39 0.80 13.89
N ASP A 71 -22.07 0.78 13.80
CA ASP A 71 -21.15 1.72 14.40
C ASP A 71 -20.43 2.54 13.30
N PRO A 72 -20.40 3.88 13.36
CA PRO A 72 -19.80 4.71 12.32
C PRO A 72 -18.30 4.49 12.08
N VAL A 73 -17.53 4.12 13.13
CA VAL A 73 -16.09 3.83 13.02
C VAL A 73 -15.89 2.48 12.35
N LEU A 74 -16.63 1.46 12.77
CA LEU A 74 -16.57 0.14 12.14
C LEU A 74 -17.03 0.18 10.68
N ALA A 75 -18.06 0.97 10.37
CA ALA A 75 -18.53 1.19 9.00
C ALA A 75 -17.46 1.86 8.13
N ARG A 76 -16.72 2.85 8.67
CA ARG A 76 -15.57 3.46 8.00
C ARG A 76 -14.48 2.42 7.69
N TYR A 77 -14.09 1.63 8.68
CA TYR A 77 -13.02 0.64 8.51
C TYR A 77 -13.39 -0.41 7.45
N ARG A 78 -14.62 -0.91 7.47
CA ARG A 78 -15.11 -1.83 6.43
C ARG A 78 -15.12 -1.23 5.04
N ALA A 79 -15.59 0.02 4.92
CA ALA A 79 -15.58 0.71 3.64
C ALA A 79 -14.15 0.88 3.09
N ALA A 80 -13.19 1.19 3.95
CA ALA A 80 -11.78 1.27 3.56
C ALA A 80 -11.21 -0.11 3.17
N ILE A 81 -11.50 -1.17 3.93
CA ILE A 81 -11.10 -2.55 3.59
C ILE A 81 -11.65 -2.97 2.22
N CYS A 82 -12.88 -2.56 1.87
CA CYS A 82 -13.43 -2.80 0.54
C CYS A 82 -12.60 -2.15 -0.57
N ILE A 83 -12.08 -0.94 -0.37
CA ILE A 83 -11.14 -0.31 -1.32
C ILE A 83 -9.86 -1.13 -1.40
N ASP A 84 -9.30 -1.51 -0.26
CA ASP A 84 -8.03 -2.23 -0.18
C ASP A 84 -8.06 -3.60 -0.90
N HIS A 85 -9.25 -4.21 -1.00
CA HIS A 85 -9.47 -5.48 -1.69
C HIS A 85 -10.10 -5.36 -3.08
N GLY A 86 -10.50 -4.16 -3.52
CA GLY A 86 -11.24 -3.95 -4.77
C GLY A 86 -12.69 -4.44 -4.74
N ASP A 87 -13.31 -4.58 -3.56
CA ASP A 87 -14.72 -4.91 -3.41
C ASP A 87 -15.60 -3.65 -3.61
N TRP A 88 -15.78 -3.27 -4.87
CA TRP A 88 -16.52 -2.06 -5.25
C TRP A 88 -18.02 -2.12 -4.90
N ASP A 89 -18.61 -3.33 -4.92
CA ASP A 89 -20.01 -3.53 -4.52
C ASP A 89 -20.19 -3.47 -3.00
N GLY A 90 -19.26 -4.03 -2.22
CA GLY A 90 -19.17 -3.84 -0.77
C GLY A 90 -19.02 -2.37 -0.40
N LEU A 91 -18.09 -1.67 -1.06
CA LEU A 91 -17.90 -0.23 -0.85
C LEU A 91 -19.20 0.54 -1.12
N ARG A 92 -19.90 0.27 -2.23
CA ARG A 92 -21.18 0.92 -2.56
C ARG A 92 -22.22 0.69 -1.46
N ARG A 93 -22.33 -0.53 -0.92
CA ARG A 93 -23.24 -0.84 0.19
C ARG A 93 -22.86 -0.06 1.47
N HIS A 94 -21.58 0.02 1.80
CA HIS A 94 -21.12 0.77 2.96
C HIS A 94 -21.33 2.28 2.79
N LEU A 95 -21.06 2.84 1.61
CA LEU A 95 -21.31 4.26 1.30
C LEU A 95 -22.77 4.66 1.42
N ALA A 96 -23.71 3.75 1.14
CA ALA A 96 -25.14 4.01 1.31
C ALA A 96 -25.53 4.33 2.77
N SER A 97 -24.70 3.94 3.75
CA SER A 97 -24.88 4.26 5.17
C SER A 97 -24.23 5.59 5.59
N ASN A 98 -23.64 6.34 4.66
CA ASN A 98 -22.90 7.58 4.88
C ASN A 98 -21.84 7.47 6.00
N PRO A 99 -20.80 6.63 5.81
CA PRO A 99 -19.76 6.43 6.81
C PRO A 99 -18.96 7.71 7.04
N ILE A 100 -18.21 7.76 8.15
CA ILE A 100 -17.25 8.83 8.40
C ILE A 100 -16.31 8.95 7.18
N GLY A 101 -15.99 10.17 6.76
CA GLY A 101 -15.05 10.38 5.63
C GLY A 101 -15.53 9.80 4.30
N ALA A 102 -16.84 9.73 4.04
CA ALA A 102 -17.38 9.22 2.77
C ALA A 102 -16.76 9.87 1.52
N ALA A 103 -16.48 11.19 1.57
CA ALA A 103 -15.80 11.89 0.49
C ALA A 103 -14.39 11.36 0.22
N GLU A 104 -13.62 11.01 1.26
CA GLU A 104 -12.30 10.39 1.12
C GLU A 104 -12.39 9.03 0.42
N LEU A 105 -13.34 8.19 0.85
CA LEU A 105 -13.56 6.87 0.24
C LEU A 105 -13.89 6.98 -1.24
N ILE A 106 -14.78 7.92 -1.58
CA ILE A 106 -15.20 8.18 -2.95
C ILE A 106 -14.01 8.67 -3.78
N GLY A 107 -13.26 9.66 -3.29
CA GLY A 107 -12.12 10.18 -4.03
C GLY A 107 -11.00 9.15 -4.22
N VAL A 108 -10.70 8.33 -3.22
CA VAL A 108 -9.71 7.25 -3.37
C VAL A 108 -10.17 6.22 -4.40
N ARG A 109 -11.42 5.77 -4.35
CA ARG A 109 -12.02 4.91 -5.37
C ARG A 109 -11.90 5.53 -6.77
N ASP A 110 -12.28 6.80 -6.89
CA ASP A 110 -12.29 7.51 -8.17
C ASP A 110 -10.87 7.66 -8.73
N SER A 111 -9.87 7.92 -7.88
CA SER A 111 -8.46 7.86 -8.28
C SER A 111 -8.07 6.46 -8.76
N ILE A 112 -8.39 5.39 -8.03
CA ILE A 112 -8.00 4.02 -8.42
C ILE A 112 -8.64 3.62 -9.76
N LEU A 113 -9.91 3.95 -9.96
CA LEU A 113 -10.69 3.56 -11.15
C LEU A 113 -10.55 4.54 -12.33
N ALA A 114 -9.85 5.66 -12.16
CA ALA A 114 -9.70 6.64 -13.22
C ALA A 114 -9.01 6.04 -14.46
N GLY A 115 -9.45 6.52 -15.62
CA GLY A 115 -8.85 6.24 -16.92
C GLY A 115 -7.39 6.72 -17.01
N THR A 116 -6.67 6.22 -18.01
CA THR A 116 -5.26 6.57 -18.28
C THR A 116 -5.07 8.01 -18.76
N ASP A 117 -6.13 8.63 -19.28
CA ASP A 117 -6.21 10.01 -19.72
C ASP A 117 -6.47 11.01 -18.58
N ASN A 118 -6.93 10.54 -17.42
CA ASN A 118 -7.14 11.42 -16.26
C ASN A 118 -5.80 11.81 -15.62
N THR A 119 -5.61 13.12 -15.47
CA THR A 119 -4.36 13.72 -14.99
C THR A 119 -4.53 14.56 -13.72
N GLU A 120 -5.75 14.70 -13.21
CA GLU A 120 -6.01 15.54 -12.03
C GLU A 120 -6.63 14.76 -10.88
N PRO A 121 -6.22 15.05 -9.62
CA PRO A 121 -6.87 14.47 -8.46
C PRO A 121 -8.35 14.89 -8.39
N PRO A 122 -9.22 14.06 -7.77
CA PRO A 122 -10.58 14.45 -7.44
C PRO A 122 -10.69 15.84 -6.79
N ASN A 123 -11.69 16.61 -7.23
CA ASN A 123 -11.94 17.94 -6.71
C ASN A 123 -12.52 17.88 -5.29
N THR A 124 -11.96 18.66 -4.37
CA THR A 124 -12.45 18.83 -3.00
C THR A 124 -12.01 20.18 -2.42
N ASP A 125 -12.86 20.78 -1.59
CA ASP A 125 -12.56 21.99 -0.83
C ASP A 125 -11.74 21.69 0.44
N ALA A 126 -11.76 20.45 0.91
CA ALA A 126 -11.05 20.04 2.11
C ALA A 126 -9.57 19.76 1.81
N LYS A 127 -8.68 20.53 2.44
CA LYS A 127 -7.22 20.43 2.20
C LYS A 127 -6.64 19.04 2.49
N HIS A 128 -7.15 18.35 3.50
CA HIS A 128 -6.66 17.01 3.90
C HIS A 128 -7.09 15.94 2.88
N GLU A 129 -8.32 16.01 2.39
CA GLU A 129 -8.82 15.12 1.34
C GLU A 129 -8.02 15.33 0.05
N ARG A 130 -7.78 16.60 -0.34
CA ARG A 130 -6.92 16.91 -1.50
C ARG A 130 -5.53 16.30 -1.35
N PHE A 131 -4.95 16.40 -0.15
CA PHE A 131 -3.64 15.85 0.13
C PHE A 131 -3.60 14.31 0.00
N LEU A 132 -4.67 13.63 0.43
CA LEU A 132 -4.84 12.19 0.24
C LEU A 132 -5.02 11.82 -1.25
N PHE A 133 -5.83 12.57 -1.98
CA PHE A 133 -6.08 12.29 -3.40
C PHE A 133 -4.85 12.51 -4.27
N GLU A 134 -4.05 13.54 -3.95
CA GLU A 134 -2.78 13.83 -4.62
C GLU A 134 -1.83 12.61 -4.61
N VAL A 135 -1.72 11.88 -3.49
CA VAL A 135 -0.78 10.73 -3.44
C VAL A 135 -1.21 9.59 -4.32
N TYR A 136 -2.48 9.18 -4.25
CA TYR A 136 -3.04 8.12 -5.12
C TYR A 136 -2.87 8.49 -6.59
N GLU A 137 -3.21 9.73 -6.93
CA GLU A 137 -3.11 10.22 -8.28
C GLU A 137 -1.68 10.20 -8.81
N PHE A 138 -0.71 10.71 -8.03
CA PHE A 138 0.67 10.79 -8.50
C PHE A 138 1.35 9.42 -8.59
N VAL A 139 0.97 8.48 -7.72
CA VAL A 139 1.45 7.07 -7.80
C VAL A 139 0.87 6.38 -9.03
N LEU A 140 -0.44 6.49 -9.27
CA LEU A 140 -1.11 5.85 -10.42
C LEU A 140 -0.71 6.46 -11.77
N GLN A 141 -0.34 7.74 -11.82
CA GLN A 141 0.24 8.36 -13.02
C GLN A 141 1.73 8.07 -13.23
N ARG A 142 2.43 7.55 -12.22
CA ARG A 142 3.91 7.61 -12.15
C ARG A 142 4.45 9.03 -12.30
N ALA A 143 3.75 10.03 -11.77
CA ALA A 143 4.15 11.43 -11.83
C ALA A 143 5.23 11.75 -10.79
N VAL A 144 6.43 11.18 -10.95
CA VAL A 144 7.54 11.22 -9.95
C VAL A 144 7.83 12.63 -9.42
N ARG A 145 7.86 13.66 -10.29
CA ARG A 145 8.10 15.05 -9.86
C ARG A 145 6.95 15.64 -9.03
N ARG A 146 5.71 15.25 -9.30
CA ARG A 146 4.54 15.67 -8.50
C ARG A 146 4.55 14.94 -7.16
N TYR A 147 4.77 13.62 -7.18
CA TYR A 147 4.91 12.78 -5.99
C TYR A 147 6.01 13.31 -5.06
N LYS A 148 7.20 13.63 -5.60
CA LYS A 148 8.28 14.21 -4.80
C LYS A 148 7.90 15.52 -4.11
N ARG A 149 7.29 16.46 -4.84
CA ARG A 149 6.82 17.72 -4.26
C ARG A 149 5.76 17.50 -3.18
N TRP A 150 4.88 16.52 -3.38
CA TRP A 150 3.89 16.11 -2.39
C TRP A 150 4.55 15.50 -1.15
N ALA A 151 5.54 14.60 -1.30
CA ALA A 151 6.24 13.97 -0.19
C ALA A 151 6.97 15.02 0.67
N HIS A 152 7.60 16.03 0.06
CA HIS A 152 8.19 17.15 0.82
C HIS A 152 7.15 17.99 1.56
N ARG A 153 5.92 18.08 1.03
CA ARG A 153 4.79 18.72 1.70
C ARG A 153 4.16 17.85 2.79
N ILE A 154 4.47 16.55 2.90
CA ILE A 154 3.88 15.68 3.93
C ILE A 154 4.25 16.12 5.34
N LEU A 155 5.36 16.84 5.50
CA LEU A 155 5.74 17.43 6.77
C LEU A 155 4.80 18.57 7.20
N ALA A 156 3.95 19.08 6.30
CA ALA A 156 2.85 19.98 6.65
C ALA A 156 1.75 19.17 7.35
N PHE A 157 1.74 19.25 8.67
CA PHE A 157 0.80 18.53 9.53
C PHE A 157 -0.64 19.11 9.42
N TYR A 158 -1.66 18.24 9.37
CA TYR A 158 -3.09 18.60 9.39
C TYR A 158 -3.73 18.25 10.76
N PRO A 159 -3.42 18.98 11.83
CA PRO A 159 -3.81 18.63 13.21
C PRO A 159 -5.31 18.47 13.40
N ASP A 160 -6.10 19.37 12.82
CA ASP A 160 -7.52 19.50 13.12
C ASP A 160 -8.33 18.23 12.78
N VAL A 161 -7.93 17.53 11.72
CA VAL A 161 -8.60 16.32 11.27
C VAL A 161 -8.37 15.19 12.27
N VAL A 162 -7.14 15.05 12.74
CA VAL A 162 -6.72 14.02 13.71
C VAL A 162 -7.46 14.18 15.03
N TRP A 163 -7.65 15.41 15.51
CA TRP A 163 -8.30 15.64 16.80
C TRP A 163 -9.83 15.53 16.77
N LYS A 164 -10.46 15.78 15.60
CA LYS A 164 -11.93 15.82 15.47
C LYS A 164 -12.55 14.49 15.06
N ARG A 165 -11.78 13.63 14.39
CA ARG A 165 -12.29 12.38 13.82
C ARG A 165 -12.22 11.22 14.79
N ARG A 166 -13.34 10.50 14.94
CA ARG A 166 -13.47 9.36 15.86
C ARG A 166 -12.76 8.10 15.38
N ASP A 167 -12.61 7.97 14.06
CA ASP A 167 -11.95 6.86 13.37
C ASP A 167 -10.41 6.99 13.34
N ILE A 168 -9.86 8.13 13.76
CA ILE A 168 -8.43 8.41 13.82
C ILE A 168 -7.99 8.49 15.29
N PRO A 169 -7.40 7.43 15.87
CA PRO A 169 -6.90 7.45 17.25
C PRO A 169 -5.62 8.29 17.32
N PRO A 170 -5.58 9.48 17.97
CA PRO A 170 -4.46 10.41 17.83
C PRO A 170 -3.12 9.79 18.24
N GLY A 171 -3.08 9.07 19.36
CA GLY A 171 -1.85 8.45 19.86
C GLY A 171 -1.22 7.47 18.87
N ARG A 172 -2.03 6.63 18.21
CA ARG A 172 -1.57 5.72 17.15
C ARG A 172 -1.15 6.51 15.91
N HIS A 173 -2.01 7.43 15.47
CA HIS A 173 -1.78 8.24 14.28
C HIS A 173 -0.41 8.94 14.34
N PHE A 174 -0.08 9.58 15.46
CA PHE A 174 1.20 10.29 15.60
C PHE A 174 2.43 9.38 15.55
N ARG A 175 2.36 8.16 16.10
CA ARG A 175 3.47 7.20 16.02
C ARG A 175 3.64 6.68 14.59
N LEU A 176 2.55 6.28 13.96
CA LEU A 176 2.54 5.77 12.59
C LEU A 176 2.94 6.84 11.56
N ARG A 177 2.52 8.10 11.78
CA ARG A 177 2.79 9.21 10.87
C ARG A 177 4.27 9.43 10.65
N ARG A 178 5.10 9.34 11.71
CA ARG A 178 6.55 9.48 11.57
C ARG A 178 7.16 8.42 10.65
N LEU A 179 6.68 7.17 10.79
CA LEU A 179 7.07 6.09 9.89
C LEU A 179 6.64 6.38 8.45
N GLN A 180 5.39 6.77 8.24
CA GLN A 180 4.88 7.12 6.91
C GLN A 180 5.69 8.26 6.26
N ASP A 181 5.94 9.34 6.99
CA ASP A 181 6.71 10.48 6.48
C ASP A 181 8.12 10.05 6.03
N GLY A 182 8.81 9.25 6.86
CA GLY A 182 10.13 8.71 6.54
C GLY A 182 10.13 7.80 5.31
N VAL A 183 9.17 6.87 5.23
CA VAL A 183 9.02 5.92 4.11
C VAL A 183 8.69 6.66 2.80
N TRP A 184 7.72 7.57 2.80
CA TRP A 184 7.31 8.28 1.59
C TRP A 184 8.38 9.26 1.09
N LEU A 185 9.12 9.90 2.00
CA LEU A 185 10.29 10.69 1.62
C LEU A 185 11.41 9.81 1.04
N ALA A 186 11.69 8.65 1.64
CA ALA A 186 12.68 7.71 1.12
C ALA A 186 12.31 7.28 -0.31
N ILE A 187 11.05 6.91 -0.54
CA ILE A 187 10.53 6.54 -1.86
C ILE A 187 10.66 7.69 -2.86
N ALA A 188 10.21 8.88 -2.49
CA ALA A 188 10.27 10.06 -3.36
C ALA A 188 11.70 10.41 -3.79
N GLU A 189 12.65 10.38 -2.85
CA GLU A 189 14.06 10.63 -3.16
C GLU A 189 14.69 9.48 -3.95
N SER A 190 14.23 8.24 -3.74
CA SER A 190 14.72 7.07 -4.47
C SER A 190 14.37 7.10 -5.97
N HIS A 191 13.20 7.64 -6.33
CA HIS A 191 12.72 7.68 -7.72
C HIS A 191 13.11 8.96 -8.47
N GLY A 192 13.14 10.10 -7.79
CA GLY A 192 13.28 11.41 -8.43
C GLY A 192 14.28 12.32 -7.75
N GLY A 193 15.20 11.77 -6.96
CA GLY A 193 16.03 12.54 -6.05
C GLY A 193 17.40 11.98 -5.77
N ILE A 194 17.88 12.24 -4.55
CA ILE A 194 19.24 11.93 -4.14
C ILE A 194 19.23 10.61 -3.36
N LEU A 195 19.85 9.56 -3.93
CA LEU A 195 19.89 8.23 -3.29
C LEU A 195 20.48 8.25 -1.88
N ALA A 196 21.43 9.14 -1.57
CA ALA A 196 21.97 9.30 -0.22
C ALA A 196 20.93 9.79 0.80
N ILE A 197 20.04 10.68 0.37
CA ILE A 197 18.94 11.15 1.21
C ILE A 197 17.90 10.04 1.36
N ALA A 198 17.57 9.37 0.25
CA ALA A 198 16.64 8.23 0.26
C ALA A 198 17.08 7.13 1.24
N GLU A 199 18.37 6.77 1.20
CA GLU A 199 18.97 5.79 2.11
C GLU A 199 18.91 6.23 3.57
N ALA A 200 19.25 7.48 3.88
CA ALA A 200 19.18 8.02 5.24
C ALA A 200 17.73 8.04 5.78
N CYS A 201 16.76 8.44 4.95
CA CYS A 201 15.34 8.38 5.31
C CYS A 201 14.87 6.94 5.56
N ALA A 202 15.29 6.00 4.71
CA ALA A 202 14.97 4.57 4.87
C ALA A 202 15.66 3.95 6.10
N ASP A 203 16.84 4.43 6.47
CA ASP A 203 17.53 4.00 7.69
C ASP A 203 16.78 4.43 8.94
N GLU A 204 16.44 5.72 9.04
CA GLU A 204 15.66 6.26 10.15
C GLU A 204 14.29 5.57 10.26
N ALA A 205 13.60 5.39 9.13
CA ALA A 205 12.26 4.81 9.10
C ALA A 205 12.18 3.38 9.64
N GLN A 206 13.27 2.60 9.64
CA GLN A 206 13.28 1.26 10.24
C GLN A 206 12.99 1.27 11.76
N TRP A 207 13.17 2.41 12.42
CA TRP A 207 13.03 2.57 13.88
C TRP A 207 11.77 3.35 14.29
N LEU A 208 10.99 3.84 13.32
CA LEU A 208 9.80 4.66 13.56
C LEU A 208 8.51 3.83 13.58
N GLY A 209 7.43 4.39 14.12
CA GLY A 209 6.14 3.70 14.25
C GLY A 209 6.15 2.58 15.29
N ASP A 210 5.11 1.75 15.28
CA ASP A 210 5.02 0.58 16.16
C ASP A 210 5.81 -0.61 15.58
N GLU A 211 6.19 -1.57 16.43
CA GLU A 211 6.87 -2.78 15.97
C GLU A 211 5.95 -3.62 15.06
N GLY A 212 6.52 -4.22 14.02
CA GLY A 212 5.76 -5.02 13.06
C GLY A 212 4.95 -4.23 12.02
N GLU A 213 4.97 -2.90 12.04
CA GLU A 213 4.32 -2.08 11.02
C GLU A 213 4.94 -2.31 9.63
N PRO A 214 4.14 -2.53 8.57
CA PRO A 214 4.66 -2.83 7.21
C PRO A 214 5.62 -1.80 6.66
N GLY A 215 5.47 -0.53 7.04
CA GLY A 215 6.38 0.55 6.62
C GLY A 215 7.84 0.30 7.02
N ARG A 216 8.11 -0.43 8.12
CA ARG A 216 9.47 -0.78 8.54
C ARG A 216 10.10 -1.81 7.60
N ASP A 217 9.31 -2.74 7.06
CA ASP A 217 9.78 -3.72 6.07
C ASP A 217 10.10 -3.03 4.75
N VAL A 218 9.26 -2.08 4.32
CA VAL A 218 9.53 -1.24 3.14
C VAL A 218 10.81 -0.42 3.32
N ALA A 219 11.00 0.21 4.48
CA ALA A 219 12.20 0.98 4.79
C ALA A 219 13.48 0.11 4.78
N HIS A 220 13.42 -1.08 5.39
CA HIS A 220 14.53 -2.04 5.37
C HIS A 220 14.91 -2.45 3.94
N ASP A 221 13.92 -2.81 3.12
CA ASP A 221 14.16 -3.21 1.73
C ASP A 221 14.69 -2.04 0.90
N LEU A 222 14.12 -0.85 1.02
CA LEU A 222 14.61 0.34 0.33
C LEU A 222 16.06 0.66 0.67
N LYS A 223 16.43 0.67 1.95
CA LYS A 223 17.83 0.90 2.36
C LYS A 223 18.76 -0.11 1.70
N THR A 224 18.41 -1.40 1.78
CA THR A 224 19.20 -2.51 1.23
C THR A 224 19.35 -2.39 -0.28
N LEU A 225 18.25 -2.14 -0.98
CA LEU A 225 18.20 -2.00 -2.44
C LEU A 225 18.93 -0.75 -2.94
N ILE A 226 18.82 0.38 -2.23
CA ILE A 226 19.54 1.61 -2.55
C ILE A 226 21.05 1.40 -2.36
N GLY A 227 21.47 0.79 -1.24
CA GLY A 227 22.87 0.45 -0.99
C GLY A 227 23.46 -0.43 -2.10
N TYR A 228 22.71 -1.45 -2.52
CA TYR A 228 23.10 -2.32 -3.63
C TYR A 228 23.18 -1.56 -4.97
N ALA A 229 22.18 -0.73 -5.30
CA ALA A 229 22.17 0.08 -6.53
C ALA A 229 23.33 1.09 -6.59
N ARG A 230 23.89 1.48 -5.44
CA ARG A 230 25.09 2.33 -5.33
C ARG A 230 26.41 1.56 -5.44
N GLY A 231 26.36 0.26 -5.72
CA GLY A 231 27.53 -0.61 -5.86
C GLY A 231 27.97 -1.30 -4.56
N GLY A 232 27.17 -1.20 -3.49
CA GLY A 232 27.38 -1.98 -2.28
C GLY A 232 27.03 -3.46 -2.46
N PRO A 233 27.41 -4.33 -1.50
CA PRO A 233 26.97 -5.72 -1.52
C PRO A 233 25.47 -5.83 -1.20
N LEU A 234 24.83 -6.90 -1.70
CA LEU A 234 23.52 -7.32 -1.21
C LEU A 234 23.74 -8.28 -0.03
N ASP A 235 23.86 -7.70 1.17
CA ASP A 235 24.26 -8.39 2.40
C ASP A 235 23.10 -8.69 3.36
N ARG A 236 21.90 -8.20 3.04
CA ARG A 236 20.69 -8.38 3.86
C ARG A 236 19.56 -8.97 3.02
N ASP A 237 18.80 -9.86 3.65
CA ASP A 237 17.61 -10.45 3.06
C ASP A 237 16.50 -9.39 2.90
N LEU A 238 15.80 -9.46 1.77
CA LEU A 238 14.63 -8.62 1.49
C LEU A 238 13.39 -9.19 2.19
N ARG A 239 12.68 -8.34 2.94
CA ARG A 239 11.56 -8.69 3.82
C ARG A 239 10.20 -8.53 3.18
N LEU A 240 10.02 -7.56 2.27
CA LEU A 240 8.70 -7.18 1.78
C LEU A 240 8.00 -8.33 1.06
N ARG A 241 8.72 -9.12 0.26
CA ARG A 241 8.13 -10.26 -0.47
C ARG A 241 7.63 -11.35 0.47
N ALA A 242 8.44 -11.68 1.49
CA ALA A 242 8.06 -12.64 2.53
C ALA A 242 6.85 -12.12 3.33
N ARG A 243 6.86 -10.83 3.69
CA ARG A 243 5.75 -10.15 4.36
C ARG A 243 4.47 -10.24 3.56
N ILE A 244 4.48 -9.86 2.28
CA ILE A 244 3.32 -9.92 1.38
C ILE A 244 2.74 -11.33 1.30
N SER A 245 3.57 -12.36 1.32
CA SER A 245 3.12 -13.76 1.24
C SER A 245 2.57 -14.29 2.57
N SER A 246 2.78 -13.59 3.69
CA SER A 246 2.35 -14.01 5.02
C SER A 246 0.90 -13.57 5.35
N PRO A 247 0.22 -14.21 6.32
CA PRO A 247 -1.07 -13.75 6.84
C PRO A 247 -1.06 -12.30 7.33
N ALA A 248 0.04 -11.86 7.94
CA ALA A 248 0.26 -10.49 8.40
C ALA A 248 0.71 -9.52 7.29
N GLY A 249 0.71 -9.97 6.03
CA GLY A 249 1.06 -9.16 4.88
C GLY A 249 0.04 -8.05 4.61
N LEU A 250 0.44 -7.06 3.82
CA LEU A 250 -0.42 -5.94 3.44
C LEU A 250 -1.66 -6.42 2.68
N SER A 251 -2.70 -5.58 2.65
CA SER A 251 -3.84 -5.73 1.74
C SER A 251 -3.40 -5.85 0.27
N PRO A 252 -4.29 -6.30 -0.64
CA PRO A 252 -3.98 -6.27 -2.07
C PRO A 252 -3.51 -4.89 -2.56
N LEU A 253 -4.25 -3.82 -2.26
CA LEU A 253 -3.85 -2.45 -2.62
C LEU A 253 -2.52 -2.04 -1.98
N GLY A 254 -2.35 -2.23 -0.67
CA GLY A 254 -1.10 -1.89 0.02
C GLY A 254 0.11 -2.69 -0.50
N SER A 255 -0.10 -3.95 -0.88
CA SER A 255 0.92 -4.78 -1.54
C SER A 255 1.30 -4.21 -2.91
N TRP A 256 0.31 -3.80 -3.72
CA TRP A 256 0.59 -3.18 -5.02
C TRP A 256 1.39 -1.88 -4.86
N GLU A 257 0.96 -0.98 -3.97
CA GLU A 257 1.62 0.30 -3.73
C GLU A 257 3.09 0.09 -3.33
N THR A 258 3.32 -0.72 -2.30
CA THR A 258 4.67 -0.95 -1.75
C THR A 258 5.58 -1.67 -2.75
N LEU A 259 5.09 -2.69 -3.46
CA LEU A 259 5.85 -3.37 -4.52
C LEU A 259 6.23 -2.41 -5.65
N PHE A 260 5.30 -1.56 -6.09
CA PHE A 260 5.52 -0.67 -7.22
C PHE A 260 6.43 0.51 -6.86
N HIS A 261 6.65 0.75 -5.56
CA HIS A 261 7.69 1.64 -5.09
C HIS A 261 9.11 1.02 -5.14
N VAL A 262 9.25 -0.29 -4.91
CA VAL A 262 10.59 -0.93 -4.93
C VAL A 262 10.96 -1.55 -6.29
N VAL A 263 9.99 -1.77 -7.18
CA VAL A 263 10.20 -2.45 -8.47
C VAL A 263 11.33 -1.88 -9.34
N PRO A 264 11.64 -0.55 -9.38
CA PRO A 264 12.78 -0.08 -10.17
C PRO A 264 14.11 -0.69 -9.71
N PHE A 265 14.26 -0.99 -8.41
CA PHE A 265 15.47 -1.60 -7.87
C PHE A 265 15.59 -3.09 -8.18
N TYR A 266 14.45 -3.78 -8.33
CA TYR A 266 14.44 -5.19 -8.72
C TYR A 266 14.99 -5.42 -10.13
N THR A 267 15.05 -4.39 -10.97
CA THR A 267 15.70 -4.46 -12.29
C THR A 267 17.21 -4.71 -12.23
N TYR A 268 17.85 -4.42 -11.08
CA TYR A 268 19.28 -4.64 -10.86
C TYR A 268 19.58 -5.99 -10.19
N LEU A 269 18.57 -6.69 -9.70
CA LEU A 269 18.76 -7.97 -9.01
C LEU A 269 18.96 -9.10 -10.03
N PRO A 270 19.90 -10.02 -9.80
CA PRO A 270 20.16 -11.15 -10.68
C PRO A 270 19.23 -12.34 -10.39
N ASP A 271 17.95 -12.08 -10.11
CA ASP A 271 16.95 -13.07 -9.70
C ASP A 271 15.55 -12.78 -10.28
N ASP A 272 14.57 -13.65 -10.01
CA ASP A 272 13.19 -13.51 -10.54
C ASP A 272 12.36 -12.41 -9.84
N SER A 273 12.95 -11.53 -9.02
CA SER A 273 12.21 -10.55 -8.22
C SER A 273 11.33 -9.65 -9.08
N LEU A 274 11.86 -9.20 -10.21
CA LEU A 274 11.14 -8.33 -11.13
C LEU A 274 9.94 -9.06 -11.75
N ARG A 275 10.16 -10.27 -12.26
CA ARG A 275 9.10 -11.09 -12.88
C ARG A 275 8.00 -11.45 -11.89
N TRP A 276 8.38 -11.83 -10.67
CA TRP A 276 7.44 -12.12 -9.59
C TRP A 276 6.60 -10.89 -9.25
N THR A 277 7.26 -9.73 -9.09
CA THR A 277 6.59 -8.46 -8.76
C THR A 277 5.62 -8.01 -9.85
N ALA A 278 6.02 -8.10 -11.12
CA ALA A 278 5.17 -7.74 -12.25
C ALA A 278 3.88 -8.60 -12.26
N ARG A 279 4.03 -9.91 -12.04
CA ARG A 279 2.91 -10.87 -12.02
C ARG A 279 1.92 -10.60 -10.88
N VAL A 280 2.44 -10.47 -9.66
CA VAL A 280 1.61 -10.14 -8.48
C VAL A 280 0.92 -8.79 -8.69
N GLY A 281 1.66 -7.79 -9.17
CA GLY A 281 1.13 -6.49 -9.53
C GLY A 281 0.00 -6.54 -10.55
N GLN A 282 0.13 -7.38 -11.58
CA GLN A 282 -0.89 -7.57 -12.61
C GLN A 282 -2.15 -8.22 -12.05
N GLN A 283 -2.00 -9.26 -11.21
CA GLN A 283 -3.13 -9.90 -10.54
C GLN A 283 -3.90 -8.90 -9.67
N ILE A 284 -3.19 -8.08 -8.90
CA ILE A 284 -3.76 -6.98 -8.11
C ILE A 284 -4.49 -5.97 -9.00
N ALA A 285 -3.80 -5.41 -9.97
CA ALA A 285 -4.36 -4.40 -10.86
C ALA A 285 -5.62 -4.88 -11.61
N ASN A 286 -5.65 -6.16 -12.00
CA ASN A 286 -6.80 -6.78 -12.65
C ASN A 286 -8.00 -6.86 -11.69
N ARG A 287 -7.82 -7.38 -10.47
CA ARG A 287 -8.92 -7.50 -9.50
C ARG A 287 -9.38 -6.15 -8.94
N LEU A 288 -8.48 -5.18 -8.79
CA LEU A 288 -8.86 -3.81 -8.46
C LEU A 288 -9.60 -3.11 -9.61
N ALA A 289 -9.56 -3.65 -10.84
CA ALA A 289 -10.10 -3.01 -12.04
C ALA A 289 -9.53 -1.59 -12.26
N SER A 290 -8.25 -1.38 -11.94
CA SER A 290 -7.58 -0.07 -12.09
C SER A 290 -6.85 -0.01 -13.44
N PRO A 291 -7.34 0.79 -14.42
CA PRO A 291 -6.74 0.85 -15.75
C PRO A 291 -5.26 1.27 -15.71
N ARG A 292 -4.96 2.25 -14.87
CA ARG A 292 -3.59 2.78 -14.71
C ARG A 292 -2.66 1.77 -14.04
N ALA A 293 -3.11 1.09 -13.00
CA ALA A 293 -2.32 0.03 -12.38
C ALA A 293 -2.06 -1.14 -13.37
N GLN A 294 -3.03 -1.47 -14.22
CA GLN A 294 -2.89 -2.51 -15.25
C GLN A 294 -1.87 -2.12 -16.31
N LEU A 295 -1.87 -0.86 -16.76
CA LEU A 295 -0.87 -0.34 -17.69
C LEU A 295 0.54 -0.39 -17.07
N GLN A 296 0.66 0.02 -15.79
CA GLN A 296 1.94 -0.04 -15.09
C GLN A 296 2.45 -1.49 -14.92
N ALA A 297 1.58 -2.42 -14.53
CA ALA A 297 1.97 -3.82 -14.33
C ALA A 297 2.42 -4.48 -15.65
N ARG A 298 1.71 -4.22 -16.76
CA ARG A 298 2.12 -4.66 -18.10
C ARG A 298 3.46 -4.08 -18.51
N SER A 299 3.72 -2.81 -18.20
CA SER A 299 5.01 -2.18 -18.47
C SER A 299 6.16 -2.92 -17.77
N TRP A 300 5.96 -3.37 -16.54
CA TRP A 300 6.96 -4.16 -15.81
C TRP A 300 7.08 -5.60 -16.32
N HIS A 301 6.00 -6.19 -16.82
CA HIS A 301 6.05 -7.49 -17.52
C HIS A 301 6.90 -7.42 -18.79
N VAL A 302 6.68 -6.39 -19.62
CA VAL A 302 7.49 -6.15 -20.82
C VAL A 302 8.96 -5.92 -20.44
N ALA A 303 9.22 -5.09 -19.43
CA ALA A 303 10.58 -4.83 -18.95
C ALA A 303 11.28 -6.10 -18.46
N ALA A 304 10.59 -6.97 -17.72
CA ALA A 304 11.13 -8.26 -17.28
C ALA A 304 11.51 -9.14 -18.47
N GLY A 305 10.61 -9.28 -19.46
CA GLY A 305 10.89 -10.08 -20.66
C GLY A 305 12.08 -9.58 -21.46
N LEU A 306 12.21 -8.26 -21.63
CA LEU A 306 13.36 -7.64 -22.31
C LEU A 306 14.69 -7.89 -21.57
N LEU A 307 14.69 -7.76 -20.24
CA LEU A 307 15.89 -8.02 -19.42
C LEU A 307 16.31 -9.50 -19.43
N GLU A 308 15.37 -10.40 -19.71
CA GLU A 308 15.60 -11.84 -19.86
C GLU A 308 16.01 -12.24 -21.29
N GLY A 309 16.12 -11.26 -22.20
CA GLY A 309 16.59 -11.46 -23.56
C GLY A 309 15.50 -11.80 -24.58
N LEU A 310 14.22 -11.66 -24.24
CA LEU A 310 13.14 -11.75 -25.22
C LEU A 310 13.23 -10.58 -26.21
N SER A 311 12.83 -10.84 -27.46
CA SER A 311 12.65 -9.77 -28.44
C SER A 311 11.51 -8.81 -28.05
N ALA A 312 11.49 -7.62 -28.64
CA ALA A 312 10.44 -6.62 -28.38
C ALA A 312 9.02 -7.16 -28.65
N ASP A 313 8.87 -7.98 -29.70
CA ASP A 313 7.58 -8.57 -30.07
C ASP A 313 7.15 -9.66 -29.07
N GLU A 314 8.07 -10.55 -28.70
CA GLU A 314 7.81 -11.60 -27.69
C GLU A 314 7.52 -11.02 -26.31
N ALA A 315 8.20 -9.94 -25.93
CA ALA A 315 7.93 -9.23 -24.69
C ALA A 315 6.61 -8.45 -24.70
N GLY A 316 6.01 -8.21 -25.87
CA GLY A 316 4.72 -7.50 -26.02
C GLY A 316 4.84 -5.97 -26.09
N LEU A 317 6.01 -5.42 -26.38
CA LEU A 317 6.25 -3.97 -26.43
C LEU A 317 5.34 -3.23 -27.45
N PRO A 318 5.09 -3.73 -28.68
CA PRO A 318 4.20 -3.05 -29.62
C PRO A 318 2.78 -2.88 -29.10
N GLY A 319 2.24 -3.92 -28.42
CA GLY A 319 0.91 -3.88 -27.82
C GLY A 319 0.82 -2.86 -26.69
N LEU A 320 1.83 -2.82 -25.81
CA LEU A 320 1.92 -1.82 -24.74
C LEU A 320 1.95 -0.39 -25.32
N LEU A 321 2.77 -0.16 -26.36
CA LEU A 321 2.89 1.16 -26.99
C LEU A 321 1.58 1.60 -27.63
N ALA A 322 0.82 0.69 -28.25
CA ALA A 322 -0.48 0.98 -28.85
C ALA A 322 -1.52 1.42 -27.81
N GLU A 323 -1.50 0.81 -26.62
CA GLU A 323 -2.41 1.13 -25.52
C GLU A 323 -2.03 2.41 -24.75
N SER A 324 -0.75 2.78 -24.78
CA SER A 324 -0.24 3.99 -24.13
C SER A 324 -0.44 5.30 -24.92
N ARG A 325 -0.99 5.22 -26.14
CA ARG A 325 -1.26 6.35 -27.03
C ARG A 325 -2.68 6.86 -26.85
#